data_AF-A0AAV8ZNY7-F1
#
_entry.id   AF-A0AAV8ZNY7-F1
#
_cell.length_a   1.000
_cell.length_b   1.000
_cell.length_c   1.000
_cell.angle_alpha   90.00
_cell.angle_beta   90.00
_cell.angle_gamma   90.00
#
_symmetry.space_group_name_H-M   'P 1'
#
loop_
_entity.id
_entity.type
_entity.pdbx_description
1 polymer ?
#
loop_
_entity_poly.entity_id
_entity_poly.type
_entity_poly.pdbx_seq_one_letter_code
_entity_poly.pdbx_strand_id
1 'polypeptide(L)' 'MRTSFIAKDKQYVKVTPTSSILFSSAEYVRDKILRHNLELGKHCETIVIDCHRINKMDFTSGMVKSTHF' A
#
# COMPACT_ATOMS: atom_id res chain seq x y z
N MET A 1 -6.69 -1.15 9.05
CA MET A 1 -6.33 -0.53 7.76
C MET A 1 -7.61 -0.36 6.94
N ARG A 2 -7.92 0.88 6.55
CA ARG A 2 -9.07 1.18 5.68
C ARG A 2 -8.53 1.52 4.30
N THR A 3 -9.07 0.90 3.27
CA THR A 3 -8.78 1.21 1.86
C THR A 3 -9.94 2.05 1.32
N SER A 4 -9.67 3.17 0.66
CA SER A 4 -10.72 4.07 0.16
C SER A 4 -10.24 4.76 -1.13
N PHE A 5 -11.01 4.66 -2.22
CA PHE A 5 -10.58 5.06 -3.57
C PHE A 5 -11.39 6.25 -4.08
N ILE A 6 -10.81 7.45 -4.25
CA ILE A 6 -11.43 8.53 -5.04
C ILE A 6 -10.35 9.49 -5.60
N ALA A 7 -10.18 9.54 -6.92
CA ALA A 7 -10.00 10.79 -7.68
C ALA A 7 -10.42 10.63 -9.15
N LYS A 8 -10.94 11.72 -9.71
CA LYS A 8 -11.76 11.79 -10.92
C LYS A 8 -11.08 11.39 -12.25
N ASP A 9 -9.75 11.43 -12.36
CA ASP A 9 -9.04 11.21 -13.64
C ASP A 9 -7.77 10.34 -13.55
N LYS A 10 -7.42 9.84 -12.36
CA LYS A 10 -6.32 8.87 -12.17
C LYS A 10 -6.77 7.81 -11.17
N GLN A 11 -6.83 6.55 -11.61
CA GLN A 11 -7.07 5.44 -10.70
C GLN A 11 -5.80 5.20 -9.89
N TYR A 12 -5.90 5.33 -8.56
CA TYR A 12 -4.83 5.00 -7.64
C TYR A 12 -5.38 4.20 -6.46
N VAL A 13 -4.53 3.36 -5.89
CA VAL A 13 -4.83 2.64 -4.64
C VAL A 13 -4.39 3.52 -3.48
N LYS A 14 -5.34 3.98 -2.64
CA LYS A 14 -5.01 4.64 -1.37
C LYS A 14 -4.91 3.62 -0.24
N VAL A 15 -3.75 3.57 0.41
CA VAL A 15 -3.52 2.81 1.64
C VAL A 15 -3.36 3.77 2.80
N THR A 16 -4.22 3.65 3.82
CA THR A 16 -4.08 4.40 5.08
C THR A 16 -3.80 3.43 6.23
N PRO A 17 -2.52 3.21 6.59
CA PRO A 17 -2.17 2.41 7.75
C PRO A 17 -2.50 3.16 9.05
N THR A 18 -2.63 2.43 10.16
CA THR A 18 -3.36 2.91 11.35
C THR A 18 -2.50 3.44 12.48
N SER A 19 -1.25 2.99 12.63
CA SER A 19 -0.41 3.37 13.78
C SER A 19 1.09 3.21 13.51
N SER A 20 1.51 2.10 12.91
CA SER A 20 2.92 1.81 12.63
C SER A 20 3.12 1.11 11.30
N ILE A 21 4.28 1.32 10.68
CA ILE A 21 4.76 0.53 9.55
C ILE A 21 6.06 -0.14 9.98
N LEU A 22 5.96 -1.41 10.34
CA LEU A 22 7.11 -2.29 10.56
C LEU A 22 7.32 -3.17 9.32
N PHE A 23 8.48 -3.80 9.19
CA PHE A 23 8.80 -4.67 8.03
C PHE A 23 7.67 -5.63 7.64
N SER A 24 7.17 -6.44 8.58
CA SER A 24 6.09 -7.41 8.33
C SER A 24 4.77 -6.75 7.92
N SER A 25 4.50 -5.53 8.40
CA SER A 25 3.31 -4.77 8.02
C SER A 25 3.46 -4.20 6.61
N ALA A 26 4.67 -3.79 6.22
CA ALA A 26 4.96 -3.33 4.87
C ALA A 26 4.86 -4.48 3.83
N GLU A 27 5.35 -5.68 4.17
CA GLU A 27 5.13 -6.89 3.34
C GLU A 27 3.65 -7.22 3.19
N TYR A 28 2.90 -7.21 4.28
CA TYR A 28 1.46 -7.45 4.25
C TYR A 28 0.72 -6.43 3.37
N VAL A 29 1.08 -5.15 3.46
CA VAL A 29 0.52 -4.08 2.63
C VAL A 29 0.80 -4.34 1.15
N ARG A 30 2.05 -4.69 0.79
CA ARG A 30 2.44 -5.06 -0.59
C ARG A 30 1.57 -6.19 -1.11
N ASP A 31 1.49 -7.31 -0.40
CA ASP A 31 0.78 -8.51 -0.85
C ASP A 31 -0.73 -8.28 -0.97
N LYS A 32 -1.27 -7.37 -0.15
CA LYS A 32 -2.67 -6.96 -0.23
C LYS A 32 -2.95 -6.10 -1.45
N ILE A 33 -2.05 -5.17 -1.79
CA ILE A 33 -2.18 -4.33 -2.99
C ILE A 33 -2.09 -5.21 -4.26
N LEU A 34 -1.12 -6.12 -4.30
CA LEU A 34 -0.92 -7.02 -5.45
C LEU A 34 -2.15 -7.90 -5.70
N ARG A 35 -2.67 -8.57 -4.66
CA ARG A 35 -3.89 -9.38 -4.77
C ARG A 35 -5.08 -8.56 -5.23
N HIS A 36 -5.25 -7.36 -4.69
CA HIS A 36 -6.34 -6.49 -5.08
C HIS A 36 -6.27 -6.06 -6.56
N ASN A 37 -5.08 -5.75 -7.07
CA ASN A 37 -4.88 -5.44 -8.49
C ASN A 37 -5.21 -6.64 -9.39
N LEU A 38 -4.77 -7.84 -9.00
CA LEU A 38 -5.09 -9.09 -9.70
C LEU A 38 -6.61 -9.35 -9.74
N GLU A 39 -7.30 -9.21 -8.59
CA GLU A 39 -8.75 -9.39 -8.48
C GLU A 39 -9.55 -8.41 -9.33
N LEU A 40 -9.07 -7.17 -9.49
CA LEU A 40 -9.72 -6.15 -10.32
C LEU A 40 -9.46 -6.31 -11.82
N GLY A 41 -8.53 -7.20 -12.23
CA GLY A 41 -8.06 -7.28 -13.62
C GLY A 41 -7.43 -5.97 -14.11
N LYS A 42 -6.94 -5.13 -13.17
CA LYS A 42 -6.43 -3.78 -13.44
C LYS A 42 -4.98 -3.68 -13.04
N HIS A 43 -4.20 -3.03 -13.89
CA HIS A 43 -2.83 -2.65 -13.56
C HIS A 43 -2.83 -1.24 -12.94
N CYS A 44 -3.05 -1.15 -11.63
CA CYS A 44 -2.99 0.15 -10.95
C CYS A 44 -1.54 0.57 -10.73
N GLU A 45 -1.05 1.49 -11.55
CA GLU A 45 0.33 1.96 -11.55
C GLU A 45 0.65 2.90 -10.37
N THR A 46 -0.36 3.57 -9.83
CA THR A 46 -0.18 4.54 -8.75
C THR A 46 -0.71 4.01 -7.42
N ILE A 47 0.16 3.98 -6.42
CA ILE A 47 -0.17 3.65 -5.03
C ILE A 47 0.14 4.87 -4.17
N VAL A 48 -0.85 5.32 -3.39
CA VAL A 48 -0.68 6.41 -2.42
C VAL A 48 -0.73 5.82 -1.02
N ILE A 49 0.38 5.89 -0.30
CA ILE A 49 0.45 5.49 1.10
C ILE A 49 0.30 6.74 1.97
N ASP A 50 -0.87 6.88 2.59
CA ASP A 50 -1.22 8.01 3.44
C ASP A 50 -0.81 7.73 4.89
N CYS A 51 0.35 8.28 5.29
CA CYS A 51 0.99 8.03 6.57
C CYS A 51 0.60 9.00 7.70
N HIS A 52 -0.46 9.82 7.57
CA HIS A 52 -0.80 10.83 8.60
C HIS A 52 -1.09 10.28 10.00
N ARG A 53 -1.37 8.98 10.13
CA ARG A 53 -1.61 8.28 11.40
C ARG A 53 -0.39 7.53 11.94
N ILE A 54 0.70 7.52 11.19
CA ILE A 54 1.89 6.75 11.53
C ILE A 54 2.72 7.52 12.53
N ASN A 55 2.91 6.92 13.70
CA ASN A 55 3.74 7.46 14.77
C ASN A 55 5.05 6.68 14.94
N LYS A 56 5.20 5.53 14.27
CA LYS A 56 6.39 4.68 14.30
C LYS A 56 6.64 4.01 12.94
N MET A 57 7.89 4.07 12.48
CA MET A 57 8.36 3.41 11.26
C MET A 57 9.77 2.86 11.52
N ASP A 58 10.03 1.62 11.11
CA ASP A 58 11.39 1.05 11.12
C ASP A 58 12.08 1.26 9.76
N PHE A 59 13.42 1.33 9.75
CA PHE A 59 14.15 1.51 8.49
C PHE A 59 13.99 0.32 7.54
N THR A 60 13.72 -0.87 8.10
CA THR A 60 13.49 -2.10 7.33
C THR A 60 12.21 -2.02 6.50
N SER A 61 11.18 -1.29 6.92
CA SER A 61 9.98 -1.07 6.09
C SER A 61 10.26 -0.47 4.71
N GLY A 62 11.34 0.32 4.56
CA GLY A 62 11.79 0.84 3.27
C GLY A 62 12.52 -0.19 2.38
N MET A 63 12.86 -1.35 2.93
CA MET A 63 13.61 -2.41 2.24
C MET A 63 12.71 -3.47 1.60
N VAL A 64 11.38 -3.32 1.69
CA VAL A 64 10.43 -4.25 1.06
C VAL A 64 10.63 -4.21 -0.45
N LYS A 65 11.14 -5.30 -1.00
CA LYS A 65 11.41 -5.42 -2.43
C LYS A 65 10.11 -5.61 -3.20
N SER A 66 10.05 -4.97 -4.36
CA SER A 66 9.08 -5.30 -5.40
C SER A 66 9.45 -6.66 -5.98
N THR A 67 8.64 -7.68 -5.70
CA THR A 67 8.71 -8.96 -6.41
C THR A 67 8.20 -8.72 -7.82
N HIS A 68 9.07 -8.93 -8.82
CA HIS A 68 8.69 -8.84 -10.23
C HIS A 68 7.66 -9.93 -10.52
N PHE A 69 6.54 -9.54 -11.12
CA PHE A 69 5.58 -10.43 -11.76
C PHE A 69 5.72 -10.28 -13.27
#